data_AF-A0A1X2HES5-F1
#
_entry.id   AF-A0A1X2HES5-F1
#
_cell.length_a   1.000
_cell.length_b   1.000
_cell.length_c   1.000
_cell.angle_alpha   90.00
_cell.angle_beta   90.00
_cell.angle_gamma   90.00
#
_symmetry.space_group_name_H-M   'P 1'
#
loop_
_entity.id
_entity.type
_entity.pdbx_description
1 polymer ?
#
loop_
_entity_poly.entity_id
_entity_poly.type
_entity_poly.pdbx_seq_one_letter_code
_entity_poly.pdbx_strand_id
1 'polypeptide(L)'
;MDTTWLTIQQKTFTKWVNNKLDIGHVPNIKDLKTDLSNGVRLIQLLEIIGSASLGRYSTNPRMRIQCVENVNMALEFVKQRGVPLTNIGAEDIVDKNLKLVLGMLWMIISRFAIGDINQDGKNPKEGLLLWCQRKTAPYKQVNVVDFTSSWQDGLAFCALIHRHRPDLLDFDSLDFNNRHQNTALAFEVAERHLGIPKLLDVEDVCDISKPDERSIMTYVAEYFHAFSSLDKVETAGRRVAKFADVLNSIWQMQNDYEERATALISAVEGVQRAWKMADLTDSYMETKQKGKEFATYKSTTKREWVSEKRDLGTLLGNIQTKLKTYNLKPYYPPEHLTLQNLDNVWYDLLQDEATYHRRINSKIRDIKENLRKAYAKAANDLQRQLDATSTELSSLDGDLDHQLNRVRDLLKKVKPFQSMLKQVENLDRDCLDANTEENDYTVYSVEDLTFELGLVEQAIRKKSAFIQNQIVSRNMTNLTPAQLEEFEHAFRHFATEHNNTLSIEGFVAAMASLGMFFHEEEIEPVFAKVTGRREEATFEQFIRFMVSITEDKSTPEQLQDAFWTIAGEKPYVTELDLKMCMVPEPAIQYLKRDMPASADGYDYDHYVQQMFR
;
A
#
# COMPACT_ATOMS: atom_id res chain seq x y z
N MET A 1 -40.99 89.94 -22.67
CA MET A 1 -40.91 88.48 -22.87
C MET A 1 -39.64 88.01 -22.19
N ASP A 2 -39.74 86.99 -21.35
CA ASP A 2 -38.65 86.53 -20.50
C ASP A 2 -37.50 85.94 -21.33
N THR A 3 -36.38 86.66 -21.42
CA THR A 3 -35.17 86.26 -22.17
C THR A 3 -34.20 85.44 -21.32
N THR A 4 -34.55 85.10 -20.08
CA THR A 4 -33.66 84.42 -19.12
C THR A 4 -33.18 83.06 -19.64
N TRP A 5 -34.03 82.35 -20.39
CA TRP A 5 -33.66 81.07 -21.01
C TRP A 5 -32.50 81.19 -22.03
N LEU A 6 -32.39 82.33 -22.75
CA LEU A 6 -31.29 82.56 -23.70
C LEU A 6 -29.94 82.67 -22.97
N THR A 7 -29.93 83.34 -21.82
CA THR A 7 -28.73 83.50 -20.99
C THR A 7 -28.27 82.15 -20.44
N ILE A 8 -29.20 81.36 -19.89
CA ILE A 8 -28.91 80.02 -19.35
C ILE A 8 -28.37 79.09 -20.44
N GLN A 9 -29.03 79.07 -21.60
CA GLN A 9 -28.60 78.25 -22.72
C GLN A 9 -27.24 78.69 -23.27
N GLN A 10 -26.98 80.00 -23.35
CA GLN A 10 -25.67 80.52 -23.75
C GLN A 10 -24.57 80.07 -22.78
N LYS A 11 -24.78 80.19 -21.45
CA LYS A 11 -23.81 79.70 -20.47
C LYS A 11 -23.55 78.19 -20.64
N THR A 12 -24.62 77.40 -20.68
CA THR A 12 -24.54 75.93 -20.75
C THR A 12 -23.81 75.47 -22.00
N PHE A 13 -24.18 76.02 -23.17
CA PHE A 13 -23.53 75.67 -24.43
C PHE A 13 -22.09 76.17 -24.50
N THR A 14 -21.78 77.33 -23.90
CA THR A 14 -20.38 77.80 -23.81
C THR A 14 -19.53 76.81 -22.99
N LYS A 15 -20.03 76.38 -21.81
CA LYS A 15 -19.34 75.37 -21.00
C LYS A 15 -19.21 74.04 -21.71
N TRP A 16 -20.25 73.60 -22.44
CA TRP A 16 -20.20 72.36 -23.22
C TRP A 16 -19.16 72.44 -24.35
N VAL A 17 -19.14 73.53 -25.11
CA VAL A 17 -18.14 73.76 -26.16
C VAL A 17 -16.74 73.74 -25.56
N ASN A 18 -16.50 74.49 -24.49
CA ASN A 18 -15.19 74.53 -23.81
C ASN A 18 -14.77 73.14 -23.33
N ASN A 19 -15.66 72.37 -22.73
CA ASN A 19 -15.36 70.99 -22.33
C ASN A 19 -14.92 70.12 -23.52
N LYS A 20 -15.54 70.26 -24.70
CA LYS A 20 -15.11 69.51 -25.89
C LYS A 20 -13.80 70.07 -26.47
N LEU A 21 -13.58 71.38 -26.43
CA LEU A 21 -12.32 72.01 -26.86
C LEU A 21 -11.14 71.60 -25.97
N ASP A 22 -11.35 71.49 -24.66
CA ASP A 22 -10.35 71.04 -23.69
C ASP A 22 -9.87 69.61 -24.01
N ILE A 23 -10.78 68.72 -24.42
CA ILE A 23 -10.45 67.36 -24.90
C ILE A 23 -9.50 67.41 -26.12
N GLY A 24 -9.70 68.37 -27.02
CA GLY A 24 -8.83 68.59 -28.18
C GLY A 24 -7.61 69.48 -27.92
N HIS A 25 -7.36 69.87 -26.66
CA HIS A 25 -6.34 70.85 -26.27
C HIS A 25 -6.44 72.19 -27.04
N VAL A 26 -7.66 72.60 -27.38
CA VAL A 26 -7.95 73.84 -28.09
C VAL A 26 -8.31 74.94 -27.07
N PRO A 27 -7.82 76.19 -27.23
CA PRO A 27 -8.12 77.25 -26.27
C PRO A 27 -9.62 77.59 -26.20
N ASN A 28 -10.12 77.69 -24.97
CA ASN A 28 -11.51 77.96 -24.63
C ASN A 28 -12.05 79.29 -25.17
N ILE A 29 -13.34 79.28 -25.48
CA ILE A 29 -14.13 80.46 -25.87
C ILE A 29 -14.67 81.19 -24.64
N LYS A 30 -14.81 82.51 -24.74
CA LYS A 30 -15.36 83.39 -23.71
C LYS A 30 -16.76 83.85 -24.05
N ASP A 31 -17.00 84.22 -25.31
CA ASP A 31 -18.31 84.63 -25.80
C ASP A 31 -18.68 83.87 -27.07
N LEU A 32 -19.78 83.14 -26.97
CA LEU A 32 -20.24 82.18 -27.96
C LEU A 32 -20.60 82.82 -29.31
N LYS A 33 -21.12 84.05 -29.34
CA LYS A 33 -21.47 84.74 -30.59
C LYS A 33 -20.23 85.36 -31.24
N THR A 34 -19.26 85.87 -30.48
CA THR A 34 -18.05 86.45 -31.07
C THR A 34 -17.05 85.39 -31.49
N ASP A 35 -16.81 84.38 -30.65
CA ASP A 35 -15.70 83.47 -30.83
C ASP A 35 -15.99 82.37 -31.87
N LEU A 36 -17.28 82.14 -32.17
CA LEU A 36 -17.71 81.26 -33.27
C LEU A 36 -17.89 82.00 -34.61
N SER A 37 -18.01 83.33 -34.60
CA SER A 37 -18.32 84.13 -35.81
C SER A 37 -17.25 84.07 -36.91
N ASN A 38 -16.01 83.68 -36.58
CA ASN A 38 -14.95 83.53 -37.56
C ASN A 38 -14.82 82.10 -38.13
N GLY A 39 -15.64 81.17 -37.63
CA GLY A 39 -15.72 79.77 -38.05
C GLY A 39 -14.59 78.86 -37.57
N VAL A 40 -13.45 79.38 -37.09
CA VAL A 40 -12.28 78.56 -36.72
C VAL A 40 -12.60 77.63 -35.56
N ARG A 41 -13.13 78.18 -34.45
CA ARG A 41 -13.48 77.39 -33.27
C ARG A 41 -14.62 76.42 -33.53
N LEU A 42 -15.56 76.80 -34.42
CA LEU A 42 -16.66 75.93 -34.83
C LEU A 42 -16.15 74.71 -35.61
N ILE A 43 -15.22 74.91 -36.55
CA ILE A 43 -14.58 73.81 -37.28
C ILE A 43 -13.85 72.88 -36.31
N GLN A 44 -12.99 73.42 -35.44
CA GLN A 44 -12.22 72.62 -34.48
C GLN A 44 -13.12 71.80 -33.55
N LEU A 45 -14.20 72.38 -33.05
CA LEU A 45 -15.22 71.67 -32.28
C LEU A 45 -15.79 70.49 -33.07
N LEU A 46 -16.17 70.70 -34.34
CA LEU A 46 -16.73 69.66 -35.20
C LEU A 46 -15.72 68.56 -35.54
N GLU A 47 -14.45 68.90 -35.71
CA GLU A 47 -13.38 67.91 -35.91
C GLU A 47 -13.24 67.00 -34.69
N ILE A 48 -13.31 67.57 -33.48
CA ILE A 48 -13.22 66.82 -32.22
C ILE A 48 -14.43 65.90 -32.02
N ILE A 49 -15.65 66.43 -32.08
CA ILE A 49 -16.86 65.63 -31.80
C ILE A 49 -17.21 64.67 -32.96
N GLY A 50 -16.82 65.00 -34.18
CA GLY A 50 -17.03 64.19 -35.37
C GLY A 50 -15.94 63.17 -35.63
N SER A 51 -14.81 63.25 -34.90
CA SER A 51 -13.59 62.45 -35.09
C SER A 51 -13.15 62.41 -36.56
N ALA A 52 -13.25 63.53 -37.27
CA ALA A 52 -12.95 63.64 -38.70
C ALA A 52 -12.41 65.03 -39.03
N SER A 53 -11.39 65.12 -39.88
CA SER A 53 -10.88 66.43 -40.30
C SER A 53 -11.78 67.07 -41.35
N LEU A 54 -12.00 68.39 -41.23
CA LEU A 54 -12.74 69.20 -42.19
C LEU A 54 -11.82 69.76 -43.30
N GLY A 55 -10.54 69.39 -43.30
CA GLY A 55 -9.57 69.80 -44.31
C GLY A 55 -9.00 71.20 -44.07
N ARG A 56 -8.63 71.89 -45.15
CA ARG A 56 -7.93 73.19 -45.07
C ARG A 56 -8.94 74.34 -44.99
N TYR A 57 -8.90 75.08 -43.89
CA TYR A 57 -9.68 76.31 -43.67
C TYR A 57 -8.79 77.51 -43.31
N SER A 58 -9.36 78.71 -43.31
CA SER A 58 -8.64 79.94 -42.97
C SER A 58 -8.41 80.01 -41.46
N THR A 59 -7.18 79.82 -40.98
CA THR A 59 -6.84 79.79 -39.55
C THR A 59 -6.82 81.16 -38.87
N ASN A 60 -6.61 82.24 -39.65
CA ASN A 60 -6.67 83.61 -39.17
C ASN A 60 -7.47 84.48 -40.16
N PRO A 61 -8.81 84.29 -40.24
CA PRO A 61 -9.64 84.99 -41.20
C PRO A 61 -9.77 86.48 -40.81
N ARG A 62 -9.36 87.37 -41.70
CA ARG A 62 -9.43 88.84 -41.48
C ARG A 62 -10.58 89.48 -42.26
N MET A 63 -10.98 88.87 -43.37
CA MET A 63 -12.07 89.36 -44.20
C MET A 63 -13.36 88.62 -43.89
N ARG A 64 -14.52 89.31 -43.90
CA ARG A 64 -15.84 88.69 -43.67
C ARG A 64 -16.07 87.47 -44.57
N ILE A 65 -15.61 87.53 -45.83
CA ILE A 65 -15.75 86.41 -46.77
C ILE A 65 -15.03 85.14 -46.30
N GLN A 66 -13.84 85.26 -45.71
CA GLN A 66 -13.10 84.12 -45.15
C GLN A 66 -13.83 83.52 -43.92
N CYS A 67 -14.45 84.38 -43.10
CA CYS A 67 -15.30 83.91 -41.99
C CYS A 67 -16.51 83.14 -42.50
N VAL A 68 -17.20 83.66 -43.53
CA VAL A 68 -18.35 83.00 -44.16
C VAL A 68 -17.96 81.66 -44.79
N GLU A 69 -16.81 81.58 -45.47
CA GLU A 69 -16.29 80.33 -46.04
C GLU A 69 -16.02 79.27 -44.96
N ASN A 70 -15.34 79.65 -43.87
CA ASN A 70 -15.09 78.75 -42.74
C ASN A 70 -16.40 78.25 -42.11
N VAL A 71 -17.35 79.16 -41.84
CA VAL A 71 -18.64 78.77 -41.26
C VAL A 71 -19.42 77.88 -42.23
N ASN A 72 -19.45 78.19 -43.53
CA ASN A 72 -20.11 77.34 -44.53
C ASN A 72 -19.53 75.92 -44.54
N MET A 73 -18.21 75.78 -44.45
CA MET A 73 -17.54 74.48 -44.35
C MET A 73 -18.02 73.69 -43.12
N ALA A 74 -18.10 74.35 -41.96
CA ALA A 74 -18.63 73.75 -40.73
C ALA A 74 -20.11 73.34 -40.88
N LEU A 75 -20.96 74.21 -41.42
CA LEU A 75 -22.39 73.91 -41.60
C LEU A 75 -22.60 72.76 -42.61
N GLU A 76 -21.79 72.68 -43.66
CA GLU A 76 -21.87 71.59 -44.64
C GLU A 76 -21.49 70.24 -44.02
N PHE A 77 -20.46 70.20 -43.19
CA PHE A 77 -20.13 69.00 -42.41
C PHE A 77 -21.28 68.55 -41.51
N VAL A 78 -21.95 69.50 -40.84
CA VAL A 78 -23.12 69.21 -40.00
C VAL A 78 -24.29 68.65 -40.82
N LYS A 79 -24.56 69.21 -42.00
CA LYS A 79 -25.58 68.68 -42.94
C LYS A 79 -25.25 67.27 -43.41
N GLN A 80 -24.00 67.01 -43.78
CA GLN A 80 -23.54 65.67 -44.21
C GLN A 80 -23.72 64.61 -43.11
N ARG A 81 -23.67 65.01 -41.83
CA ARG A 81 -23.91 64.13 -40.67
C ARG A 81 -25.40 63.95 -40.32
N GLY A 82 -26.31 64.43 -41.18
CA GLY A 82 -27.74 64.20 -41.10
C GLY A 82 -28.51 65.23 -40.27
N VAL A 83 -27.96 66.43 -40.08
CA VAL A 83 -28.60 67.50 -39.30
C VAL A 83 -29.23 68.55 -40.22
N PRO A 84 -30.57 68.68 -40.26
CA PRO A 84 -31.24 69.61 -41.16
C PRO A 84 -31.20 71.04 -40.61
N LEU A 85 -30.21 71.84 -41.02
CA LEU A 85 -30.07 73.25 -40.64
C LEU A 85 -31.08 74.15 -41.38
N THR A 86 -32.38 74.00 -41.12
CA THR A 86 -33.43 74.84 -41.71
C THR A 86 -33.38 76.24 -41.12
N ASN A 87 -33.34 77.26 -41.98
CA ASN A 87 -33.32 78.69 -41.60
C ASN A 87 -32.07 79.15 -40.81
N ILE A 88 -30.93 78.47 -40.97
CA ILE A 88 -29.63 78.90 -40.41
C ILE A 88 -28.60 78.95 -41.54
N GLY A 89 -28.15 80.16 -41.88
CA GLY A 89 -27.08 80.40 -42.84
C GLY A 89 -25.74 80.73 -42.17
N ALA A 90 -24.65 80.68 -42.94
CA ALA A 90 -23.34 81.08 -42.43
C ALA A 90 -23.28 82.57 -42.04
N GLU A 91 -24.02 83.41 -42.76
CA GLU A 91 -24.10 84.85 -42.49
C GLU A 91 -24.68 85.13 -41.10
N ASP A 92 -25.68 84.37 -40.66
CA ASP A 92 -26.30 84.52 -39.34
C ASP A 92 -25.30 84.32 -38.19
N ILE A 93 -24.35 83.41 -38.37
CA ILE A 93 -23.30 83.10 -37.40
C ILE A 93 -22.21 84.17 -37.43
N VAL A 94 -21.78 84.58 -38.63
CA VAL A 94 -20.75 85.63 -38.83
C VAL A 94 -21.25 86.98 -38.31
N ASP A 95 -22.54 87.29 -38.51
CA ASP A 95 -23.19 88.52 -38.07
C ASP A 95 -23.69 88.42 -36.61
N LYS A 96 -23.29 87.37 -35.89
CA LYS A 96 -23.42 87.23 -34.43
C LYS A 96 -24.86 87.16 -33.92
N ASN A 97 -25.77 86.57 -34.70
CA ASN A 97 -27.16 86.35 -34.27
C ASN A 97 -27.24 85.24 -33.20
N LEU A 98 -27.19 85.64 -31.93
CA LEU A 98 -27.14 84.72 -30.79
C LEU A 98 -28.22 83.62 -30.84
N LYS A 99 -29.46 83.95 -31.22
CA LYS A 99 -30.56 82.97 -31.27
C LYS A 99 -30.29 81.87 -32.30
N LEU A 100 -29.73 82.23 -33.45
CA LEU A 100 -29.39 81.27 -34.52
C LEU A 100 -28.11 80.50 -34.19
N VAL A 101 -27.13 81.12 -33.54
CA VAL A 101 -25.93 80.41 -33.04
C VAL A 101 -26.30 79.36 -32.00
N LEU A 102 -27.17 79.70 -31.04
CA LEU A 102 -27.68 78.74 -30.05
C LEU A 102 -28.53 77.65 -30.72
N GLY A 103 -29.36 78.01 -31.71
CA GLY A 103 -30.11 77.05 -32.52
C GLY A 103 -29.21 76.04 -33.21
N MET A 104 -28.14 76.50 -33.87
CA MET A 104 -27.14 75.66 -34.52
C MET A 104 -26.43 74.73 -33.53
N LEU A 105 -25.92 75.27 -32.42
CA LEU A 105 -25.24 74.47 -31.40
C LEU A 105 -26.15 73.43 -30.78
N TRP A 106 -27.43 73.76 -30.54
CA TRP A 106 -28.40 72.76 -30.09
C TRP A 106 -28.52 71.60 -31.07
N MET A 107 -28.61 71.87 -32.37
CA MET A 107 -28.72 70.80 -33.37
C MET A 107 -27.46 69.94 -33.41
N ILE A 108 -26.28 70.54 -33.22
CA ILE A 108 -25.00 69.82 -33.09
C ILE A 108 -25.02 68.95 -31.82
N ILE A 109 -25.29 69.51 -30.65
CA ILE A 109 -25.35 68.77 -29.38
C ILE A 109 -26.38 67.64 -29.47
N SER A 110 -27.59 67.92 -29.94
CA SER A 110 -28.65 66.94 -30.11
C SER A 110 -28.21 65.78 -31.00
N ARG A 111 -27.47 66.03 -32.09
CA ARG A 111 -26.97 64.97 -32.96
C ARG A 111 -25.82 64.18 -32.35
N PHE A 112 -24.78 64.86 -31.88
CA PHE A 112 -23.51 64.23 -31.51
C PHE A 112 -23.44 63.77 -30.05
N ALA A 113 -24.19 64.40 -29.15
CA ALA A 113 -24.25 64.01 -27.74
C ALA A 113 -25.51 63.20 -27.42
N ILE A 114 -26.64 63.41 -28.10
CA ILE A 114 -27.88 62.71 -27.76
C ILE A 114 -28.24 61.68 -28.83
N GLY A 115 -27.95 61.95 -30.10
CA GLY A 115 -28.42 61.18 -31.25
C GLY A 115 -28.10 59.68 -31.24
N ASP A 116 -27.00 59.29 -30.61
CA ASP A 116 -26.58 57.88 -30.51
C ASP A 116 -27.15 57.16 -29.28
N ILE A 117 -27.93 57.86 -28.44
CA ILE A 117 -28.64 57.30 -27.28
C ILE A 117 -29.88 56.57 -27.78
N ASN A 118 -29.71 55.29 -28.13
CA ASN A 118 -30.82 54.41 -28.49
C ASN A 118 -31.15 53.47 -27.32
N GLN A 119 -32.32 53.68 -26.71
CA GLN A 119 -32.89 52.79 -25.71
C GLN A 119 -34.21 52.23 -26.27
N ASP A 120 -34.26 50.92 -26.49
CA ASP A 120 -35.43 50.18 -27.00
C ASP A 120 -36.05 50.73 -28.30
N GLY A 121 -35.22 51.23 -29.22
CA GLY A 121 -35.69 51.72 -30.53
C GLY A 121 -36.43 53.06 -30.48
N LYS A 122 -36.43 53.76 -29.33
CA LYS A 122 -37.03 55.10 -29.20
C LYS A 122 -36.18 56.17 -29.87
N ASN A 123 -36.79 57.32 -30.16
CA ASN A 123 -36.02 58.46 -30.62
C ASN A 123 -35.02 58.92 -29.53
N PRO A 124 -33.92 59.60 -29.89
CA PRO A 124 -32.83 59.90 -28.96
C PRO A 124 -33.24 60.60 -27.65
N LYS A 125 -34.19 61.54 -27.74
CA LYS A 125 -34.72 62.27 -26.58
C LYS A 125 -35.52 61.34 -25.65
N GLU A 126 -36.45 60.57 -26.22
CA GLU A 126 -37.25 59.61 -25.47
C GLU A 126 -36.40 58.47 -24.91
N GLY A 127 -35.33 58.09 -25.61
CA GLY A 127 -34.37 57.11 -25.14
C GLY A 127 -33.62 57.59 -23.91
N LEU A 128 -33.14 58.84 -23.93
CA LEU A 128 -32.51 59.47 -22.75
C LEU A 128 -33.49 59.60 -21.58
N LEU A 129 -34.74 59.99 -21.84
CA LEU A 129 -35.77 60.11 -20.80
C LEU A 129 -36.09 58.74 -20.19
N LEU A 130 -36.26 57.72 -21.02
CA LEU A 130 -36.52 56.34 -20.57
C LEU A 130 -35.36 55.81 -19.73
N TRP A 131 -34.11 56.12 -20.11
CA TRP A 131 -32.94 55.75 -19.30
C TRP A 131 -33.00 56.40 -17.91
N CYS A 132 -33.31 57.71 -17.85
CA CYS A 132 -33.45 58.42 -16.58
C CYS A 132 -34.53 57.75 -15.72
N GLN A 133 -35.73 57.56 -16.28
CA GLN A 133 -36.86 56.91 -15.60
C GLN A 133 -36.50 55.52 -15.06
N ARG A 134 -35.82 54.69 -15.85
CA ARG A 134 -35.41 53.34 -15.42
C ARG A 134 -34.40 53.38 -14.28
N LYS A 135 -33.44 54.30 -14.34
CA LYS A 135 -32.38 54.41 -13.32
C LYS A 135 -32.93 55.04 -12.03
N THR A 136 -33.92 55.93 -12.12
CA THR A 136 -34.54 56.57 -10.95
C THR A 136 -35.80 55.88 -10.44
N ALA A 137 -36.36 54.88 -11.15
CA ALA A 137 -37.58 54.17 -10.73
C ALA A 137 -37.59 53.63 -9.28
N PRO A 138 -36.45 53.19 -8.69
CA PRO A 138 -36.44 52.73 -7.30
C PRO A 138 -36.64 53.84 -6.25
N TYR A 139 -36.48 55.12 -6.61
CA TYR A 139 -36.49 56.25 -5.69
C TYR A 139 -37.89 56.89 -5.65
N LYS A 140 -38.62 56.69 -4.56
CA LYS A 140 -40.04 57.11 -4.44
C LYS A 140 -40.22 58.63 -4.54
N GLN A 141 -39.21 59.38 -4.12
CA GLN A 141 -39.20 60.84 -4.09
C GLN A 141 -38.86 61.45 -5.46
N VAL A 142 -38.47 60.64 -6.45
CA VAL A 142 -38.01 61.11 -7.76
C VAL A 142 -38.93 60.60 -8.86
N ASN A 143 -39.54 61.53 -9.60
CA ASN A 143 -40.36 61.20 -10.76
C ASN A 143 -39.92 62.01 -11.98
N VAL A 144 -39.16 61.38 -12.88
CA VAL A 144 -38.64 62.04 -14.09
C VAL A 144 -39.62 61.88 -15.25
N VAL A 145 -40.34 62.96 -15.59
CA VAL A 145 -41.31 62.99 -16.71
C VAL A 145 -40.90 63.92 -17.84
N ASP A 146 -39.97 64.83 -17.58
CA ASP A 146 -39.48 65.82 -18.53
C ASP A 146 -37.98 66.14 -18.32
N PHE A 147 -37.43 67.05 -19.13
CA PHE A 147 -36.12 67.66 -18.93
C PHE A 147 -36.24 69.11 -18.47
N THR A 148 -37.27 69.43 -17.68
CA THR A 148 -37.48 70.78 -17.13
C THR A 148 -37.75 70.73 -15.63
N SER A 149 -39.01 70.76 -15.21
CA SER A 149 -39.43 70.74 -13.79
C SER A 149 -38.96 69.51 -13.01
N SER A 150 -38.83 68.34 -13.64
CA SER A 150 -38.47 67.09 -12.95
C SER A 150 -37.06 67.09 -12.32
N TRP A 151 -36.25 68.12 -12.60
CA TRP A 151 -34.85 68.22 -12.19
C TRP A 151 -34.61 69.39 -11.22
N GLN A 152 -35.64 70.21 -10.94
CA GLN A 152 -35.52 71.46 -10.16
C GLN A 152 -35.16 71.24 -8.68
N ASP A 153 -35.52 70.09 -8.12
CA ASP A 153 -35.25 69.72 -6.73
C ASP A 153 -33.85 69.13 -6.51
N GLY A 154 -33.10 68.89 -7.59
CA GLY A 154 -31.77 68.27 -7.57
C GLY A 154 -31.77 66.76 -7.31
N LEU A 155 -32.90 66.17 -6.89
CA LEU A 155 -32.97 64.78 -6.45
C LEU A 155 -32.78 63.80 -7.61
N ALA A 156 -33.24 64.15 -8.81
CA ALA A 156 -33.01 63.35 -10.00
C ALA A 156 -31.50 63.19 -10.32
N PHE A 157 -30.68 64.24 -10.14
CA PHE A 157 -29.24 64.15 -10.32
C PHE A 157 -28.60 63.27 -9.24
N CYS A 158 -28.97 63.45 -7.97
CA CYS A 158 -28.50 62.61 -6.86
C CYS A 158 -28.85 61.14 -7.06
N ALA A 159 -30.09 60.83 -7.48
CA ALA A 159 -30.57 59.47 -7.70
C ALA A 159 -29.81 58.77 -8.83
N LEU A 160 -29.49 59.49 -9.93
CA LEU A 160 -28.67 58.94 -11.01
C LEU A 160 -27.26 58.59 -10.54
N ILE A 161 -26.64 59.44 -9.70
CA ILE A 161 -25.32 59.17 -9.11
C ILE A 161 -25.39 57.97 -8.19
N HIS A 162 -26.26 58.00 -7.17
CA HIS A 162 -26.39 56.91 -6.19
C HIS A 162 -26.75 55.57 -6.84
N ARG A 163 -27.52 55.57 -7.94
CA ARG A 163 -27.87 54.33 -8.64
C ARG A 163 -26.67 53.61 -9.25
N HIS A 164 -25.69 54.36 -9.76
CA HIS A 164 -24.50 53.79 -10.41
C HIS A 164 -23.31 53.69 -9.45
N ARG A 165 -23.22 54.64 -8.50
CA ARG A 165 -22.13 54.79 -7.55
C ARG A 165 -22.69 55.17 -6.17
N PRO A 166 -23.31 54.21 -5.47
CA PRO A 166 -23.92 54.46 -4.16
C PRO A 166 -22.87 54.86 -3.10
N ASP A 167 -21.61 54.54 -3.33
CA ASP A 167 -20.47 54.90 -2.49
C ASP A 167 -20.16 56.42 -2.48
N LEU A 168 -20.63 57.18 -3.46
CA LEU A 168 -20.29 58.59 -3.61
C LEU A 168 -21.29 59.56 -2.96
N LEU A 169 -22.51 59.11 -2.66
CA LEU A 169 -23.59 59.95 -2.14
C LEU A 169 -24.59 59.07 -1.40
N ASP A 170 -24.91 59.41 -0.15
CA ASP A 170 -26.00 58.74 0.59
C ASP A 170 -27.34 59.45 0.31
N PHE A 171 -28.19 58.81 -0.49
CA PHE A 171 -29.46 59.41 -0.94
C PHE A 171 -30.50 59.53 0.17
N ASP A 172 -30.54 58.57 1.10
CA ASP A 172 -31.56 58.53 2.15
C ASP A 172 -31.29 59.58 3.25
N SER A 173 -30.05 60.04 3.35
CA SER A 173 -29.64 61.12 4.26
C SER A 173 -29.95 62.54 3.76
N LEU A 174 -30.38 62.69 2.50
CA LEU A 174 -30.61 64.01 1.90
C LEU A 174 -31.87 64.70 2.47
N ASP A 175 -31.79 66.01 2.64
CA ASP A 175 -32.99 66.83 2.87
C ASP A 175 -33.71 67.08 1.54
N PHE A 176 -34.84 66.39 1.34
CA PHE A 176 -35.63 66.48 0.12
C PHE A 176 -36.20 67.88 -0.15
N ASN A 177 -36.26 68.78 0.84
CA ASN A 177 -36.75 70.14 0.65
C ASN A 177 -35.64 71.12 0.22
N ASN A 178 -34.36 70.77 0.40
CA ASN A 178 -33.25 71.66 0.13
C ASN A 178 -32.68 71.49 -1.29
N ARG A 179 -33.43 71.99 -2.28
CA ARG A 179 -33.10 71.88 -3.71
C ARG A 179 -31.71 72.40 -4.09
N HIS A 180 -31.27 73.50 -3.48
CA HIS A 180 -29.98 74.15 -3.76
C HIS A 180 -28.82 73.27 -3.30
N GLN A 181 -28.90 72.76 -2.07
CA GLN A 181 -27.87 71.88 -1.52
C GLN A 181 -27.79 70.55 -2.30
N ASN A 182 -28.93 69.94 -2.62
CA ASN A 182 -28.98 68.68 -3.35
C ASN A 182 -28.35 68.82 -4.75
N THR A 183 -28.71 69.88 -5.48
CA THR A 183 -28.15 70.14 -6.82
C THR A 183 -26.66 70.45 -6.76
N ALA A 184 -26.22 71.29 -5.81
CA ALA A 184 -24.82 71.62 -5.62
C ALA A 184 -23.97 70.37 -5.31
N LEU A 185 -24.46 69.52 -4.40
CA LEU A 185 -23.82 68.26 -4.04
C LEU A 185 -23.69 67.34 -5.26
N ALA A 186 -24.77 67.15 -6.02
CA ALA A 186 -24.75 66.30 -7.19
C ALA A 186 -23.74 66.78 -8.24
N PHE A 187 -23.64 68.09 -8.47
CA PHE A 187 -22.71 68.68 -9.43
C PHE A 187 -21.26 68.58 -8.95
N GLU A 188 -21.01 68.77 -7.65
CA GLU A 188 -19.68 68.63 -7.05
C GLU A 188 -19.17 67.19 -7.12
N VAL A 189 -20.02 66.22 -6.76
CA VAL A 189 -19.68 64.79 -6.83
C VAL A 189 -19.44 64.37 -8.27
N ALA A 190 -20.28 64.81 -9.21
CA ALA A 190 -20.15 64.46 -10.62
C ALA A 190 -18.84 65.00 -11.24
N GLU A 191 -18.45 66.22 -10.92
CA GLU A 191 -17.20 66.81 -11.39
C GLU A 191 -15.97 66.12 -10.79
N ARG A 192 -15.92 65.99 -9.46
CA ARG A 192 -14.72 65.47 -8.77
C ARG A 192 -14.49 63.99 -8.97
N HIS A 193 -15.55 63.18 -9.00
CA HIS A 193 -15.42 61.73 -8.96
C HIS A 193 -15.83 61.03 -10.25
N LEU A 194 -16.64 61.67 -11.09
CA LEU A 194 -17.13 61.09 -12.34
C LEU A 194 -16.59 61.79 -13.59
N GLY A 195 -15.85 62.90 -13.44
CA GLY A 195 -15.30 63.68 -14.55
C GLY A 195 -16.37 64.35 -15.42
N ILE A 196 -17.59 64.52 -14.88
CA ILE A 196 -18.70 65.17 -15.60
C ILE A 196 -18.60 66.69 -15.32
N PRO A 197 -18.36 67.53 -16.34
CA PRO A 197 -18.11 68.96 -16.15
C PRO A 197 -19.37 69.70 -15.72
N LYS A 198 -19.29 70.68 -14.82
CA LYS A 198 -20.47 71.45 -14.36
C LYS A 198 -21.04 72.39 -15.43
N LEU A 199 -21.88 71.85 -16.33
CA LEU A 199 -22.45 72.63 -17.44
C LEU A 199 -23.55 73.59 -16.99
N LEU A 200 -24.22 73.31 -15.88
CA LEU A 200 -25.30 74.13 -15.32
C LEU A 200 -24.85 74.82 -14.04
N ASP A 201 -25.39 76.01 -13.78
CA ASP A 201 -25.31 76.66 -12.47
C ASP A 201 -26.52 76.19 -11.62
N VAL A 202 -26.35 76.12 -10.30
CA VAL A 202 -27.41 75.64 -9.38
C VAL A 202 -28.65 76.54 -9.45
N GLU A 203 -28.46 77.85 -9.45
CA GLU A 203 -29.53 78.86 -9.54
C GLU A 203 -30.35 78.73 -10.83
N ASP A 204 -29.67 78.44 -11.96
CA ASP A 204 -30.29 78.30 -13.28
C ASP A 204 -31.24 77.08 -13.37
N VAL A 205 -31.10 76.11 -12.45
CA VAL A 205 -31.96 74.94 -12.32
C VAL A 205 -33.01 75.13 -11.24
N CYS A 206 -32.62 75.59 -10.05
CA CYS A 206 -33.50 75.64 -8.89
C CYS A 206 -34.46 76.83 -8.88
N ASP A 207 -34.02 78.02 -9.32
CA ASP A 207 -34.77 79.26 -9.10
C ASP A 207 -35.65 79.67 -10.28
N ILE A 208 -35.49 78.99 -11.43
CA ILE A 208 -36.29 79.21 -12.63
C ILE A 208 -37.53 78.32 -12.58
N SER A 209 -38.71 78.91 -12.77
CA SER A 209 -40.00 78.19 -12.75
C SER A 209 -40.10 77.08 -13.79
N LYS A 210 -39.43 77.24 -14.93
CA LYS A 210 -39.27 76.23 -15.97
C LYS A 210 -37.86 76.30 -16.57
N PRO A 211 -36.91 75.45 -16.11
CA PRO A 211 -35.56 75.40 -16.63
C PRO A 211 -35.54 75.12 -18.13
N ASP A 212 -34.50 75.59 -18.81
CA ASP A 212 -34.35 75.40 -20.25
C ASP A 212 -34.13 73.92 -20.58
N GLU A 213 -35.07 73.32 -21.31
CA GLU A 213 -35.08 71.89 -21.62
C GLU A 213 -33.80 71.43 -22.31
N ARG A 214 -33.30 72.24 -23.25
CA ARG A 214 -32.10 71.94 -24.02
C ARG A 214 -30.85 71.92 -23.15
N SER A 215 -30.76 72.84 -22.19
CA SER A 215 -29.66 72.93 -21.24
C SER A 215 -29.64 71.72 -20.30
N ILE A 216 -30.80 71.33 -19.73
CA ILE A 216 -30.91 70.12 -18.91
C ILE A 216 -30.56 68.87 -19.72
N MET A 217 -31.12 68.70 -20.92
CA MET A 217 -30.82 67.56 -21.79
C MET A 217 -29.33 67.43 -22.10
N THR A 218 -28.67 68.56 -22.39
CA THR A 218 -27.23 68.60 -22.67
C THR A 218 -26.43 68.07 -21.49
N TYR A 219 -26.78 68.48 -20.28
CA TYR A 219 -26.06 68.05 -19.09
C TYR A 219 -26.34 66.59 -18.71
N VAL A 220 -27.61 66.17 -18.76
CA VAL A 220 -28.01 64.79 -18.49
C VAL A 220 -27.41 63.81 -19.51
N ALA A 221 -27.19 64.24 -20.76
CA ALA A 221 -26.48 63.44 -21.75
C ALA A 221 -25.02 63.14 -21.34
N GLU A 222 -24.31 64.07 -20.69
CA GLU A 222 -22.96 63.81 -20.16
C GLU A 222 -22.99 62.75 -19.05
N TYR A 223 -24.01 62.76 -18.17
CA TYR A 223 -24.23 61.69 -17.19
C TYR A 223 -24.46 60.34 -17.86
N PHE A 224 -25.30 60.30 -18.90
CA PHE A 224 -25.57 59.08 -19.66
C PHE A 224 -24.28 58.48 -20.23
N HIS A 225 -23.44 59.30 -20.87
CA HIS A 225 -22.18 58.84 -21.47
C HIS A 225 -21.17 58.35 -20.44
N ALA A 226 -21.00 59.10 -19.34
CA ALA A 226 -20.10 58.72 -18.26
C ALA A 226 -20.49 57.36 -17.68
N PHE A 227 -21.76 57.16 -17.31
CA PHE A 227 -22.22 55.89 -16.74
C PHE A 227 -22.27 54.75 -17.76
N SER A 228 -22.64 55.02 -19.01
CA SER A 228 -22.63 53.99 -20.06
C SER A 228 -21.21 53.51 -20.37
N SER A 229 -20.20 54.39 -20.27
CA SER A 229 -18.79 54.01 -20.39
C SER A 229 -18.36 53.12 -19.23
N LEU A 230 -18.71 53.49 -18.00
CA LEU A 230 -18.42 52.70 -16.80
C LEU A 230 -19.05 51.30 -16.87
N ASP A 231 -20.34 51.19 -17.24
CA ASP A 231 -21.04 49.91 -17.40
C ASP A 231 -20.36 49.00 -18.45
N LYS A 232 -19.83 49.58 -19.54
CA LYS A 232 -19.08 48.84 -20.57
C LYS A 232 -17.75 48.29 -20.04
N VAL A 233 -17.00 49.11 -19.31
CA VAL A 233 -15.72 48.70 -18.69
C VAL A 233 -15.97 47.60 -17.66
N GLU A 234 -17.00 47.75 -16.83
CA GLU A 234 -17.35 46.73 -15.84
C GLU A 234 -17.75 45.41 -16.50
N THR A 235 -18.59 45.46 -17.54
CA THR A 235 -19.01 44.26 -18.29
C THR A 235 -17.80 43.57 -18.92
N ALA A 236 -16.85 44.32 -19.48
CA ALA A 236 -15.60 43.78 -20.00
C ALA A 236 -14.77 43.13 -18.88
N GLY A 237 -14.63 43.79 -17.74
CA GLY A 237 -13.95 43.25 -16.55
C GLY A 237 -14.56 41.93 -16.08
N ARG A 238 -15.89 41.84 -15.96
CA ARG A 238 -16.60 40.60 -15.61
C ARG A 238 -16.36 39.47 -16.61
N ARG A 239 -16.23 39.78 -17.92
CA ARG A 239 -15.91 38.78 -18.95
C ARG A 239 -14.48 38.26 -18.79
N VAL A 240 -13.51 39.15 -18.55
CA VAL A 240 -12.11 38.77 -18.30
C VAL A 240 -11.99 37.93 -17.03
N ALA A 241 -12.66 38.32 -15.94
CA ALA A 241 -12.68 37.56 -14.70
C ALA A 241 -13.20 36.13 -14.91
N LYS A 242 -14.36 35.97 -15.56
CA LYS A 242 -14.91 34.65 -15.91
C LYS A 242 -13.97 33.82 -16.77
N PHE A 243 -13.28 34.44 -17.72
CA PHE A 243 -12.30 33.76 -18.54
C PHE A 243 -11.09 33.28 -17.72
N ALA A 244 -10.60 34.12 -16.80
CA ALA A 244 -9.52 33.76 -15.88
C ALA A 244 -9.92 32.60 -14.96
N ASP A 245 -11.16 32.59 -14.44
CA ASP A 245 -11.68 31.48 -13.62
C ASP A 245 -11.70 30.15 -14.39
N VAL A 246 -12.11 30.19 -15.67
CA VAL A 246 -12.09 29.01 -16.56
C VAL A 246 -10.66 28.51 -16.76
N LEU A 247 -9.71 29.42 -17.06
CA LEU A 247 -8.31 29.06 -17.25
C LEU A 247 -7.69 28.48 -15.98
N ASN A 248 -7.93 29.10 -14.83
CA ASN A 248 -7.43 28.60 -13.54
C ASN A 248 -7.99 27.20 -13.25
N SER A 249 -9.28 26.98 -13.49
CA SER A 249 -9.89 25.65 -13.32
C SER A 249 -9.31 24.61 -14.27
N ILE A 250 -8.99 24.96 -15.52
CA ILE A 250 -8.31 24.06 -16.47
C ILE A 250 -6.89 23.74 -15.99
N TRP A 251 -6.15 24.76 -15.55
CA TRP A 251 -4.79 24.60 -15.04
C TRP A 251 -4.76 23.69 -13.80
N GLN A 252 -5.69 23.86 -12.87
CA GLN A 252 -5.83 22.96 -11.71
C GLN A 252 -6.05 21.50 -12.12
N MET A 253 -6.92 21.25 -13.11
CA MET A 253 -7.15 19.90 -13.63
C MET A 253 -5.90 19.31 -14.31
N GLN A 254 -5.13 20.13 -15.04
CA GLN A 254 -3.87 19.71 -15.66
C GLN A 254 -2.82 19.34 -14.60
N ASN A 255 -2.64 20.18 -13.58
CA ASN A 255 -1.72 19.91 -12.49
C ASN A 255 -2.12 18.65 -11.68
N ASP A 256 -3.42 18.49 -11.37
CA ASP A 256 -3.94 17.29 -10.70
C ASP A 256 -3.64 16.03 -11.52
N TYR A 257 -3.83 16.08 -12.85
CA TYR A 257 -3.48 14.98 -13.73
C TYR A 257 -1.98 14.65 -13.68
N GLU A 258 -1.12 15.65 -13.80
CA GLU A 258 0.34 15.44 -13.82
C GLU A 258 0.86 14.88 -12.50
N GLU A 259 0.40 15.43 -11.37
CA GLU A 259 0.78 14.99 -10.03
C GLU A 259 0.38 13.53 -9.78
N ARG A 260 -0.89 13.20 -10.06
CA ARG A 260 -1.44 11.86 -9.86
C ARG A 260 -0.83 10.83 -10.81
N ALA A 261 -0.63 11.18 -12.08
CA ALA A 261 0.04 10.30 -13.05
C ALA A 261 1.49 10.01 -12.64
N THR A 262 2.23 11.02 -12.18
CA THR A 262 3.62 10.87 -11.70
C THR A 262 3.68 9.97 -10.46
N ALA A 263 2.76 10.17 -9.51
CA ALA A 263 2.68 9.36 -8.30
C ALA A 263 2.37 7.89 -8.62
N LEU A 264 1.43 7.64 -9.55
CA LEU A 264 1.07 6.30 -9.98
C LEU A 264 2.25 5.59 -10.65
N ILE A 265 2.93 6.24 -11.61
CA ILE A 265 4.10 5.67 -12.29
C ILE A 265 5.19 5.34 -11.28
N SER A 266 5.53 6.28 -10.40
CA SER A 266 6.57 6.09 -9.38
C SER A 266 6.26 4.92 -8.43
N ALA A 267 4.99 4.77 -8.05
CA ALA A 267 4.55 3.67 -7.17
C ALA A 267 4.65 2.31 -7.87
N VAL A 268 4.23 2.24 -9.14
CA VAL A 268 4.33 1.03 -9.97
C VAL A 268 5.79 0.62 -10.16
N GLU A 269 6.66 1.56 -10.57
CA GLU A 269 8.09 1.31 -10.74
C GLU A 269 8.78 0.91 -9.43
N GLY A 270 8.33 1.46 -8.29
CA GLY A 270 8.81 1.06 -6.96
C GLY A 270 8.56 -0.42 -6.67
N VAL A 271 7.35 -0.91 -6.96
CA VAL A 271 6.99 -2.33 -6.77
C VAL A 271 7.72 -3.23 -7.76
N GLN A 272 7.83 -2.84 -9.03
CA GLN A 272 8.61 -3.60 -10.02
C GLN A 272 10.08 -3.75 -9.59
N ARG A 273 10.69 -2.67 -9.08
CA ARG A 273 12.06 -2.74 -8.54
C ARG A 273 12.14 -3.65 -7.32
N ALA A 274 11.18 -3.57 -6.40
CA ALA A 274 11.14 -4.45 -5.24
C ALA A 274 11.06 -5.93 -5.63
N TRP A 275 10.27 -6.30 -6.64
CA TRP A 275 10.20 -7.69 -7.14
C TRP A 275 11.47 -8.15 -7.85
N LYS A 276 12.15 -7.27 -8.57
CA LYS A 276 13.43 -7.57 -9.22
C LYS A 276 14.55 -7.78 -8.19
N MET A 277 14.56 -6.98 -7.13
CA MET A 277 15.56 -7.06 -6.05
C MET A 277 15.24 -8.10 -4.96
N ALA A 278 14.00 -8.59 -4.90
CA ALA A 278 13.60 -9.57 -3.91
C ALA A 278 14.41 -10.87 -4.08
N ASP A 279 15.20 -11.18 -3.04
CA ASP A 279 15.86 -12.47 -2.90
C ASP A 279 14.89 -13.47 -2.24
N LEU A 280 14.77 -14.64 -2.86
CA LEU A 280 13.90 -15.70 -2.37
C LEU A 280 14.79 -16.70 -1.63
N THR A 281 14.69 -16.68 -0.30
CA THR A 281 15.49 -17.53 0.58
C THR A 281 15.11 -19.00 0.43
N ASP A 282 15.97 -19.89 0.95
CA ASP A 282 15.69 -21.33 0.99
C ASP A 282 14.70 -21.72 2.10
N SER A 283 14.25 -20.75 2.92
CA SER A 283 13.24 -20.98 3.95
C SER A 283 11.84 -21.03 3.34
N TYR A 284 11.14 -22.14 3.56
CA TYR A 284 9.76 -22.31 3.12
C TYR A 284 8.83 -21.23 3.70
N MET A 285 8.98 -20.93 5.00
CA MET A 285 8.10 -19.99 5.70
C MET A 285 8.23 -18.56 5.14
N GLU A 286 9.45 -18.10 4.88
CA GLU A 286 9.72 -16.78 4.32
C GLU A 286 9.22 -16.67 2.87
N THR A 287 9.50 -17.68 2.05
CA THR A 287 9.02 -17.72 0.65
C THR A 287 7.50 -17.77 0.58
N LYS A 288 6.84 -18.54 1.46
CA LYS A 288 5.38 -18.59 1.57
C LYS A 288 4.79 -17.26 2.04
N GLN A 289 5.46 -16.56 2.96
CA GLN A 289 5.06 -15.23 3.40
C GLN A 289 5.13 -14.23 2.24
N LYS A 290 6.17 -14.27 1.41
CA LYS A 290 6.25 -13.45 0.17
C LYS A 290 5.10 -13.75 -0.80
N GLY A 291 4.67 -15.01 -0.90
CA GLY A 291 3.48 -15.40 -1.65
C GLY A 291 2.19 -14.78 -1.09
N LYS A 292 2.02 -14.73 0.24
CA LYS A 292 0.88 -14.06 0.89
C LYS A 292 0.90 -12.55 0.66
N GLU A 293 2.05 -11.89 0.84
CA GLU A 293 2.23 -10.45 0.57
C GLU A 293 1.85 -10.10 -0.88
N PHE A 294 2.28 -10.92 -1.83
CA PHE A 294 1.92 -10.77 -3.24
C PHE A 294 0.41 -10.94 -3.50
N ALA A 295 -0.24 -11.89 -2.84
CA ALA A 295 -1.69 -12.08 -2.94
C ALA A 295 -2.47 -10.88 -2.35
N THR A 296 -2.00 -10.31 -1.23
CA THR A 296 -2.56 -9.10 -0.65
C THR A 296 -2.41 -7.92 -1.60
N TYR A 297 -1.21 -7.67 -2.14
CA TYR A 297 -0.98 -6.62 -3.14
C TYR A 297 -1.97 -6.72 -4.32
N LYS A 298 -2.23 -7.92 -4.82
CA LYS A 298 -3.13 -8.17 -5.95
C LYS A 298 -4.60 -7.85 -5.62
N SER A 299 -5.02 -8.03 -4.37
CA SER A 299 -6.40 -7.80 -3.93
C SER A 299 -6.64 -6.38 -3.41
N THR A 300 -5.60 -5.65 -2.99
CA THR A 300 -5.69 -4.28 -2.48
C THR A 300 -5.07 -3.27 -3.46
N THR A 301 -3.76 -3.01 -3.35
CA THR A 301 -3.04 -1.94 -4.03
C THR A 301 -3.19 -1.97 -5.55
N LYS A 302 -3.12 -3.16 -6.18
CA LYS A 302 -3.30 -3.26 -7.63
C LYS A 302 -4.69 -2.80 -8.08
N ARG A 303 -5.73 -3.03 -7.28
CA ARG A 303 -7.11 -2.61 -7.63
C ARG A 303 -7.26 -1.09 -7.56
N GLU A 304 -6.64 -0.46 -6.56
CA GLU A 304 -6.59 1.00 -6.43
C GLU A 304 -5.91 1.62 -7.65
N TRP A 305 -4.77 1.07 -8.08
CA TRP A 305 -4.06 1.54 -9.27
C TRP A 305 -4.85 1.35 -10.57
N VAL A 306 -5.61 0.25 -10.71
CA VAL A 306 -6.51 0.07 -11.86
C VAL A 306 -7.59 1.15 -11.90
N SER A 307 -8.18 1.49 -10.75
CA SER A 307 -9.16 2.58 -10.66
C SER A 307 -8.50 3.91 -11.03
N GLU A 308 -7.37 4.22 -10.40
CA GLU A 308 -6.63 5.46 -10.61
C GLU A 308 -6.23 5.67 -12.08
N LYS A 309 -5.74 4.63 -12.75
CA LYS A 309 -5.43 4.66 -14.19
C LYS A 309 -6.64 5.02 -15.05
N ARG A 310 -7.82 4.48 -14.72
CA ARG A 310 -9.08 4.80 -15.42
C ARG A 310 -9.52 6.24 -15.13
N ASP A 311 -9.38 6.68 -13.89
CA ASP A 311 -9.76 8.02 -13.46
C ASP A 311 -8.86 9.09 -14.11
N LEU A 312 -7.56 8.84 -14.24
CA LEU A 312 -6.62 9.67 -15.00
C LEU A 312 -7.01 9.77 -16.48
N GLY A 313 -7.39 8.67 -17.12
CA GLY A 313 -7.89 8.68 -18.50
C GLY A 313 -9.16 9.52 -18.65
N THR A 314 -10.06 9.42 -17.69
CA THR A 314 -11.30 10.21 -17.64
C THR A 314 -11.01 11.69 -17.41
N LEU A 315 -10.10 12.02 -16.49
CA LEU A 315 -9.67 13.39 -16.19
C LEU A 315 -9.06 14.05 -17.43
N LEU A 316 -8.16 13.37 -18.13
CA LEU A 316 -7.58 13.89 -19.36
C LEU A 316 -8.65 14.12 -20.44
N GLY A 317 -9.59 13.19 -20.59
CA GLY A 317 -10.74 13.35 -21.50
C GLY A 317 -11.62 14.57 -21.14
N ASN A 318 -11.85 14.80 -19.84
CA ASN A 318 -12.59 15.96 -19.35
C ASN A 318 -11.85 17.28 -19.61
N ILE A 319 -10.51 17.31 -19.42
CA ILE A 319 -9.66 18.46 -19.76
C ILE A 319 -9.79 18.78 -21.25
N GLN A 320 -9.67 17.78 -22.13
CA GLN A 320 -9.82 17.98 -23.59
C GLN A 320 -11.21 18.50 -23.96
N THR A 321 -12.25 17.95 -23.35
CA THR A 321 -13.64 18.38 -23.60
C THR A 321 -13.83 19.82 -23.18
N LYS A 322 -13.36 20.21 -21.99
CA LYS A 322 -13.44 21.59 -21.49
C LYS A 322 -12.67 22.56 -22.38
N LEU A 323 -11.46 22.22 -22.82
CA LEU A 323 -10.69 23.03 -23.76
C LEU A 323 -11.43 23.23 -25.09
N LYS A 324 -12.03 22.17 -25.64
CA LYS A 324 -12.86 22.26 -26.86
C LYS A 324 -14.10 23.12 -26.67
N THR A 325 -14.80 23.00 -25.55
CA THR A 325 -15.99 23.83 -25.24
C THR A 325 -15.68 25.32 -25.31
N TYR A 326 -14.50 25.74 -24.86
CA TYR A 326 -14.06 27.13 -24.87
C TYR A 326 -13.18 27.50 -26.09
N ASN A 327 -13.06 26.60 -27.09
CA ASN A 327 -12.20 26.77 -28.27
C ASN A 327 -10.74 27.13 -27.94
N LEU A 328 -10.22 26.55 -26.86
CA LEU A 328 -8.84 26.72 -26.42
C LEU A 328 -7.91 25.69 -27.07
N LYS A 329 -6.60 25.96 -27.02
CA LYS A 329 -5.58 25.05 -27.54
C LYS A 329 -5.65 23.69 -26.81
N PRO A 330 -5.56 22.56 -27.53
CA PRO A 330 -5.51 21.25 -26.90
C PRO A 330 -4.32 21.14 -25.95
N TYR A 331 -4.52 20.41 -24.85
CA TYR A 331 -3.46 20.09 -23.90
C TYR A 331 -2.75 18.82 -24.34
N TYR A 332 -1.43 18.78 -24.27
CA TYR A 332 -0.64 17.59 -24.52
C TYR A 332 0.23 17.35 -23.28
N PRO A 333 0.00 16.27 -22.53
CA PRO A 333 0.84 15.93 -21.39
C PRO A 333 2.30 15.73 -21.79
N PRO A 334 3.25 15.93 -20.86
CA PRO A 334 4.65 15.53 -21.06
C PRO A 334 4.76 14.08 -21.54
N GLU A 335 5.76 13.74 -22.36
CA GLU A 335 5.88 12.41 -23.01
C GLU A 335 5.79 11.24 -22.01
N HIS A 336 6.42 11.39 -20.85
CA HIS A 336 6.43 10.40 -19.76
C HIS A 336 5.10 10.30 -18.99
N LEU A 337 4.19 11.26 -19.13
CA LEU A 337 2.87 11.27 -18.50
C LEU A 337 1.74 11.01 -19.48
N THR A 338 2.05 10.62 -20.72
CA THR A 338 1.02 10.27 -21.69
C THR A 338 0.27 9.01 -21.29
N LEU A 339 -1.00 8.90 -21.72
CA LEU A 339 -1.78 7.66 -21.51
C LEU A 339 -1.10 6.44 -22.13
N GLN A 340 -0.41 6.62 -23.26
CA GLN A 340 0.35 5.56 -23.90
C GLN A 340 1.53 5.11 -23.02
N ASN A 341 2.25 6.03 -22.39
CA ASN A 341 3.31 5.65 -21.46
C ASN A 341 2.75 4.94 -20.22
N LEU A 342 1.62 5.41 -19.68
CA LEU A 342 0.92 4.72 -18.60
C LEU A 342 0.49 3.29 -18.99
N ASP A 343 0.05 3.07 -20.23
CA ASP A 343 -0.26 1.74 -20.75
C ASP A 343 1.00 0.86 -20.86
N ASN A 344 2.13 1.42 -21.30
CA ASN A 344 3.41 0.70 -21.39
C ASN A 344 3.92 0.29 -20.00
N VAL A 345 3.97 1.22 -19.04
CA VAL A 345 4.37 0.93 -17.64
C VAL A 345 3.45 -0.13 -17.03
N TRP A 346 2.15 -0.07 -17.32
CA TRP A 346 1.20 -1.08 -16.87
C TRP A 346 1.43 -2.45 -17.51
N TYR A 347 1.79 -2.50 -18.79
CA TYR A 347 2.14 -3.73 -19.48
C TYR A 347 3.38 -4.38 -18.86
N ASP A 348 4.42 -3.59 -18.59
CA ASP A 348 5.64 -4.06 -17.93
C ASP A 348 5.36 -4.58 -16.52
N LEU A 349 4.47 -3.91 -15.77
CA LEU A 349 4.02 -4.38 -14.46
C LEU A 349 3.40 -5.78 -14.54
N LEU A 350 2.57 -6.04 -15.56
CA LEU A 350 1.92 -7.35 -15.73
C LEU A 350 2.94 -8.46 -16.06
N GLN A 351 3.99 -8.14 -16.83
CA GLN A 351 5.07 -9.08 -17.14
C GLN A 351 5.92 -9.38 -15.90
N ASP A 352 6.31 -8.34 -15.16
CA ASP A 352 7.06 -8.47 -13.91
C ASP A 352 6.25 -9.24 -12.85
N GLU A 353 4.94 -9.00 -12.75
CA GLU A 353 4.02 -9.71 -11.87
C GLU A 353 3.98 -11.21 -12.17
N ALA A 354 3.83 -11.57 -13.45
CA ALA A 354 3.82 -12.97 -13.88
C ALA A 354 5.17 -13.65 -13.60
N THR A 355 6.27 -12.94 -13.85
CA THR A 355 7.63 -13.45 -13.63
C THR A 355 7.90 -13.67 -12.15
N TYR A 356 7.56 -12.71 -11.29
CA TYR A 356 7.74 -12.81 -9.85
C TYR A 356 6.88 -13.92 -9.24
N HIS A 357 5.62 -14.04 -9.66
CA HIS A 357 4.76 -15.14 -9.21
C HIS A 357 5.30 -16.52 -9.59
N ARG A 358 5.81 -16.68 -10.83
CA ARG A 358 6.47 -17.92 -11.26
C ARG A 358 7.73 -18.22 -10.44
N ARG A 359 8.55 -17.21 -10.15
CA ARG A 359 9.76 -17.36 -9.31
C ARG A 359 9.41 -17.86 -7.90
N ILE A 360 8.40 -17.26 -7.24
CA ILE A 360 7.94 -17.71 -5.92
C ILE A 360 7.49 -19.18 -5.97
N ASN A 361 6.60 -19.53 -6.92
CA ASN A 361 6.05 -20.88 -6.99
C ASN A 361 7.12 -21.93 -7.34
N SER A 362 8.06 -21.59 -8.23
CA SER A 362 9.20 -22.47 -8.54
C SER A 362 10.05 -22.69 -7.31
N LYS A 363 10.40 -21.62 -6.58
CA LYS A 363 11.22 -21.73 -5.37
C LYS A 363 10.53 -22.56 -4.28
N ILE A 364 9.22 -22.38 -4.07
CA ILE A 364 8.45 -23.21 -3.13
C ILE A 364 8.52 -24.69 -3.54
N ARG A 365 8.39 -24.99 -4.83
CA ARG A 365 8.49 -26.35 -5.35
C ARG A 365 9.90 -26.92 -5.11
N ASP A 366 10.94 -26.15 -5.40
CA ASP A 366 12.33 -26.56 -5.22
C ASP A 366 12.65 -26.83 -3.74
N ILE A 367 12.16 -25.98 -2.82
CA ILE A 367 12.31 -26.17 -1.37
C ILE A 367 11.62 -27.47 -0.92
N LYS A 368 10.36 -27.69 -1.31
CA LYS A 368 9.63 -28.94 -0.99
C LYS A 368 10.34 -30.17 -1.54
N GLU A 369 10.86 -30.08 -2.76
CA GLU A 369 11.59 -31.16 -3.40
C GLU A 369 12.90 -31.50 -2.68
N ASN A 370 13.65 -30.47 -2.28
CA ASN A 370 14.88 -30.64 -1.53
C ASN A 370 14.62 -31.22 -0.13
N LEU A 371 13.56 -30.79 0.56
CA LEU A 371 13.16 -31.35 1.85
C LEU A 371 12.80 -32.84 1.72
N ARG A 372 12.01 -33.23 0.71
CA ARG A 372 11.68 -34.64 0.44
C ARG A 372 12.92 -35.50 0.24
N LYS A 373 13.86 -35.03 -0.59
CA LYS A 373 15.12 -35.73 -0.86
C LYS A 373 16.03 -35.80 0.36
N ALA A 374 16.10 -34.73 1.15
CA ALA A 374 16.90 -34.69 2.36
C ALA A 374 16.37 -35.66 3.42
N TYR A 375 15.06 -35.66 3.66
CA TYR A 375 14.39 -36.62 4.54
C TYR A 375 14.64 -38.06 4.06
N ALA A 376 14.35 -38.34 2.78
CA ALA A 376 14.50 -39.68 2.23
C ALA A 376 15.95 -40.19 2.29
N LYS A 377 16.92 -39.32 2.00
CA LYS A 377 18.34 -39.67 2.13
C LYS A 377 18.68 -40.03 3.58
N ALA A 378 18.29 -39.20 4.55
CA ALA A 378 18.59 -39.44 5.96
C ALA A 378 17.91 -40.72 6.49
N ALA A 379 16.65 -40.93 6.11
CA ALA A 379 15.87 -42.13 6.45
C ALA A 379 16.48 -43.41 5.85
N ASN A 380 16.74 -43.42 4.54
CA ASN A 380 17.36 -44.55 3.85
C ASN A 380 18.79 -44.82 4.34
N ASP A 381 19.56 -43.79 4.69
CA ASP A 381 20.89 -43.93 5.27
C ASP A 381 20.85 -44.55 6.67
N LEU A 382 19.88 -44.15 7.50
CA LEU A 382 19.66 -44.75 8.83
C LEU A 382 19.25 -46.22 8.69
N GLN A 383 18.24 -46.53 7.88
CA GLN A 383 17.78 -47.90 7.67
C GLN A 383 18.92 -48.81 7.20
N ARG A 384 19.70 -48.38 6.21
CA ARG A 384 20.85 -49.16 5.72
C ARG A 384 21.88 -49.45 6.81
N GLN A 385 22.11 -48.50 7.71
CA GLN A 385 23.03 -48.70 8.83
C GLN A 385 22.46 -49.65 9.90
N LEU A 386 21.14 -49.62 10.13
CA LEU A 386 20.44 -50.58 10.99
C LEU A 386 20.52 -52.00 10.43
N ASP A 387 20.19 -52.18 9.15
CA ASP A 387 20.26 -53.49 8.46
C ASP A 387 21.69 -54.05 8.45
N ALA A 388 22.69 -53.19 8.15
CA ALA A 388 24.09 -53.58 8.18
C ALA A 388 24.53 -54.02 9.58
N THR A 389 24.07 -53.31 10.63
CA THR A 389 24.37 -53.68 12.02
C THR A 389 23.68 -54.97 12.43
N SER A 390 22.44 -55.20 12.00
CA SER A 390 21.71 -56.45 12.24
C SER A 390 22.39 -57.65 11.55
N THR A 391 22.85 -57.45 10.31
CA THR A 391 23.60 -58.46 9.55
C THR A 391 24.96 -58.74 10.21
N GLU A 392 25.65 -57.70 10.65
CA GLU A 392 26.93 -57.80 11.37
C GLU A 392 26.76 -58.55 12.71
N LEU A 393 25.66 -58.31 13.43
CA LEU A 393 25.34 -59.00 14.69
C LEU A 393 25.06 -60.50 14.47
N SER A 394 24.43 -60.83 13.35
CA SER A 394 24.07 -62.21 13.00
C SER A 394 25.27 -63.02 12.47
N SER A 395 26.26 -62.35 11.87
CA SER A 395 27.45 -62.96 11.25
C SER A 395 28.69 -62.98 12.16
N LEU A 396 28.52 -62.74 13.47
CA LEU A 396 29.59 -62.83 14.44
C LEU A 396 30.13 -64.27 14.54
N ASP A 397 31.43 -64.42 14.29
CA ASP A 397 32.16 -65.69 14.32
C ASP A 397 33.55 -65.51 14.98
N GLY A 398 34.18 -66.61 15.37
CA GLY A 398 35.47 -66.63 16.06
C GLY A 398 35.38 -66.76 17.59
N ASP A 399 36.46 -66.42 18.28
CA ASP A 399 36.56 -66.60 19.74
C ASP A 399 35.56 -65.71 20.51
N LEU A 400 35.03 -66.23 21.62
CA LEU A 400 33.95 -65.59 22.39
C LEU A 400 34.36 -64.21 22.92
N ASP A 401 35.63 -64.03 23.32
CA ASP A 401 36.17 -62.73 23.76
C ASP A 401 36.23 -61.71 22.61
N HIS A 402 36.56 -62.17 21.41
CA HIS A 402 36.53 -61.34 20.20
C HIS A 402 35.10 -60.96 19.81
N GLN A 403 34.16 -61.91 19.85
CA GLN A 403 32.74 -61.65 19.61
C GLN A 403 32.17 -60.64 20.61
N LEU A 404 32.49 -60.77 21.91
CA LEU A 404 32.03 -59.86 22.95
C LEU A 404 32.54 -58.42 22.74
N ASN A 405 33.82 -58.27 22.39
CA ASN A 405 34.38 -56.96 22.06
C ASN A 405 33.69 -56.34 20.83
N ARG A 406 33.38 -57.16 19.82
CA ARG A 406 32.66 -56.68 18.64
C ARG A 406 31.24 -56.22 18.97
N VAL A 407 30.51 -56.97 19.80
CA VAL A 407 29.17 -56.56 20.27
C VAL A 407 29.21 -55.28 21.11
N ARG A 408 30.23 -55.11 21.96
CA ARG A 408 30.43 -53.85 22.70
C ARG A 408 30.68 -52.66 21.77
N ASP A 409 31.43 -52.86 20.69
CA ASP A 409 31.63 -51.82 19.68
C ASP A 409 30.34 -51.50 18.89
N LEU A 410 29.53 -52.52 18.60
CA LEU A 410 28.18 -52.30 18.04
C LEU A 410 27.28 -51.53 19.01
N LEU A 411 27.33 -51.81 20.30
CA LEU A 411 26.55 -51.08 21.31
C LEU A 411 26.94 -49.59 21.39
N LYS A 412 28.21 -49.25 21.12
CA LYS A 412 28.63 -47.84 21.01
C LYS A 412 28.02 -47.12 19.79
N LYS A 413 27.66 -47.84 18.72
CA LYS A 413 27.03 -47.27 17.50
C LYS A 413 25.56 -46.84 17.73
N VAL A 414 24.90 -47.33 18.77
CA VAL A 414 23.50 -46.98 19.10
C VAL A 414 23.33 -45.48 19.34
N LYS A 415 24.28 -44.83 20.04
CA LYS A 415 24.24 -43.38 20.30
C LYS A 415 24.26 -42.54 19.00
N PRO A 416 25.19 -42.79 18.05
CA PRO A 416 25.13 -42.21 16.71
C PRO A 416 23.79 -42.40 16.00
N PHE A 417 23.19 -43.60 16.07
CA PHE A 417 21.89 -43.84 15.43
C PHE A 417 20.76 -43.00 16.04
N GLN A 418 20.74 -42.81 17.36
CA GLN A 418 19.78 -41.90 18.01
C GLN A 418 19.95 -40.44 17.53
N SER A 419 21.18 -40.00 17.29
CA SER A 419 21.43 -38.67 16.73
C SER A 419 20.95 -38.55 15.27
N MET A 420 21.13 -39.61 14.48
CA MET A 420 20.60 -39.67 13.10
C MET A 420 19.07 -39.70 13.08
N LEU A 421 18.44 -40.46 13.98
CA LEU A 421 16.99 -40.50 14.12
C LEU A 421 16.44 -39.11 14.45
N LYS A 422 17.06 -38.39 15.38
CA LYS A 422 16.70 -37.00 15.71
C LYS A 422 16.85 -36.05 14.52
N GLN A 423 17.81 -36.29 13.64
CA GLN A 423 17.94 -35.53 12.39
C GLN A 423 16.77 -35.82 11.45
N VAL A 424 16.37 -37.09 11.32
CA VAL A 424 15.20 -37.50 10.52
C VAL A 424 13.91 -36.90 11.08
N GLU A 425 13.70 -36.91 12.41
CA GLU A 425 12.55 -36.27 13.07
C GLU A 425 12.45 -34.75 12.79
N ASN A 426 13.59 -34.04 12.81
CA ASN A 426 13.59 -32.62 12.49
C ASN A 426 13.22 -32.37 11.02
N LEU A 427 13.74 -33.18 10.09
CA LEU A 427 13.41 -33.10 8.67
C LEU A 427 11.95 -33.47 8.39
N ASP A 428 11.38 -34.39 9.16
CA ASP A 428 9.96 -34.75 9.07
C ASP A 428 9.07 -33.58 9.50
N ARG A 429 9.40 -32.93 10.62
CA ARG A 429 8.70 -31.70 11.05
C ARG A 429 8.79 -30.60 9.99
N ASP A 430 9.97 -30.40 9.40
CA ASP A 430 10.13 -29.40 8.32
C ASP A 430 9.32 -29.76 7.07
N CYS A 431 9.17 -31.06 6.74
CA CYS A 431 8.29 -31.54 5.67
C CYS A 431 6.80 -31.29 5.98
N LEU A 432 6.37 -31.52 7.22
CA LEU A 432 5.01 -31.27 7.70
C LEU A 432 4.67 -29.78 7.67
N ASP A 433 5.57 -28.92 8.16
CA ASP A 433 5.44 -27.46 8.09
C ASP A 433 5.37 -26.97 6.64
N ALA A 434 6.11 -27.63 5.74
CA ALA A 434 6.03 -27.41 4.29
C ALA A 434 4.73 -27.93 3.65
N ASN A 435 3.90 -28.67 4.39
CA ASN A 435 2.70 -29.36 3.93
C ASN A 435 3.02 -30.33 2.79
N THR A 436 3.95 -31.24 3.06
CA THR A 436 4.41 -32.27 2.13
C THR A 436 3.96 -33.62 2.68
N GLU A 437 2.83 -34.12 2.19
CA GLU A 437 2.15 -35.30 2.73
C GLU A 437 2.68 -36.62 2.14
N GLU A 438 3.31 -36.57 0.96
CA GLU A 438 3.77 -37.74 0.22
C GLU A 438 5.24 -37.60 -0.19
N ASN A 439 6.03 -38.65 0.05
CA ASN A 439 7.44 -38.72 -0.32
C ASN A 439 7.76 -40.00 -1.11
N ASP A 440 7.85 -39.87 -2.43
CA ASP A 440 8.13 -41.01 -3.33
C ASP A 440 9.58 -41.55 -3.22
N TYR A 441 10.46 -40.88 -2.48
CA TYR A 441 11.88 -41.23 -2.38
C TYR A 441 12.20 -42.20 -1.23
N THR A 442 11.24 -42.46 -0.33
CA THR A 442 11.41 -43.38 0.80
C THR A 442 10.07 -43.97 1.21
N VAL A 443 10.09 -45.23 1.64
CA VAL A 443 8.92 -45.91 2.23
C VAL A 443 8.94 -45.87 3.75
N TYR A 444 10.05 -45.42 4.36
CA TYR A 444 10.26 -45.45 5.80
C TYR A 444 9.72 -44.19 6.47
N SER A 445 8.84 -44.39 7.45
CA SER A 445 8.39 -43.35 8.37
C SER A 445 9.34 -43.21 9.57
N VAL A 446 9.20 -42.10 10.30
CA VAL A 446 9.91 -41.90 11.57
C VAL A 446 9.53 -42.99 12.58
N GLU A 447 8.27 -43.41 12.59
CA GLU A 447 7.77 -44.47 13.48
C GLU A 447 8.43 -45.81 13.15
N ASP A 448 8.56 -46.17 11.86
CA ASP A 448 9.23 -47.38 11.42
C ASP A 448 10.71 -47.39 11.85
N LEU A 449 11.44 -46.31 11.61
CA LEU A 449 12.86 -46.19 11.95
C LEU A 449 13.10 -46.21 13.45
N THR A 450 12.18 -45.64 14.23
CA THR A 450 12.22 -45.67 15.70
C THR A 450 12.03 -47.10 16.21
N PHE A 451 11.07 -47.83 15.64
CA PHE A 451 10.79 -49.22 15.97
C PHE A 451 11.97 -50.13 15.61
N GLU A 452 12.50 -50.03 14.38
CA GLU A 452 13.65 -50.80 13.91
C GLU A 452 14.92 -50.53 14.74
N LEU A 453 15.19 -49.27 15.09
CA LEU A 453 16.30 -48.93 15.99
C LEU A 453 16.14 -49.62 17.36
N GLY A 454 14.92 -49.64 17.89
CA GLY A 454 14.60 -50.34 19.14
C GLY A 454 14.86 -51.85 19.05
N LEU A 455 14.47 -52.49 17.94
CA LEU A 455 14.72 -53.91 17.69
C LEU A 455 16.22 -54.22 17.61
N VAL A 456 16.99 -53.43 16.86
CA VAL A 456 18.45 -53.60 16.75
C VAL A 456 19.13 -53.41 18.11
N GLU A 457 18.74 -52.39 18.89
CA GLU A 457 19.27 -52.18 20.23
C GLU A 457 18.99 -53.38 21.16
N GLN A 458 17.75 -53.90 21.13
CA GLN A 458 17.38 -55.07 21.91
C GLN A 458 18.16 -56.32 21.46
N ALA A 459 18.34 -56.53 20.16
CA ALA A 459 19.10 -57.64 19.61
C ALA A 459 20.58 -57.61 20.04
N ILE A 460 21.22 -56.43 19.96
CA ILE A 460 22.62 -56.24 20.42
C ILE A 460 22.74 -56.59 21.90
N ARG A 461 21.81 -56.09 22.75
CA ARG A 461 21.80 -56.38 24.19
C ARG A 461 21.63 -57.88 24.48
N LYS A 462 20.65 -58.53 23.83
CA LYS A 462 20.41 -59.98 23.97
C LYS A 462 21.63 -60.80 23.55
N LYS A 463 22.25 -60.47 22.41
CA LYS A 463 23.47 -61.15 21.92
C LYS A 463 24.66 -60.93 22.85
N SER A 464 24.84 -59.72 23.39
CA SER A 464 25.89 -59.43 24.38
C SER A 464 25.73 -60.29 25.63
N ALA A 465 24.51 -60.39 26.15
CA ALA A 465 24.19 -61.20 27.32
C ALA A 465 24.41 -62.69 27.05
N PHE A 466 23.99 -63.18 25.88
CA PHE A 466 24.23 -64.56 25.43
C PHE A 466 25.73 -64.89 25.38
N ILE A 467 26.56 -64.08 24.73
CA ILE A 467 28.01 -64.32 24.61
C ILE A 467 28.67 -64.28 26.00
N GLN A 468 28.29 -63.31 26.85
CA GLN A 468 28.81 -63.22 28.21
C GLN A 468 28.50 -64.50 29.01
N ASN A 469 27.29 -65.04 28.85
CA ASN A 469 26.91 -66.30 29.48
C ASN A 469 27.74 -67.48 28.95
N GLN A 470 27.98 -67.57 27.64
CA GLN A 470 28.79 -68.64 27.05
C GLN A 470 30.27 -68.59 27.47
N ILE A 471 30.84 -67.41 27.69
CA ILE A 471 32.22 -67.26 28.22
C ILE A 471 32.31 -67.83 29.64
N VAL A 472 31.30 -67.56 30.47
CA VAL A 472 31.20 -68.10 31.84
C VAL A 472 31.13 -69.62 31.79
N SER A 473 30.27 -70.19 30.94
CA SER A 473 30.15 -71.65 30.78
C SER A 473 31.47 -72.29 30.33
N ARG A 474 32.22 -71.66 29.42
CA ARG A 474 33.54 -72.15 28.96
C ARG A 474 34.59 -72.21 30.09
N ASN A 475 34.58 -71.24 30.99
CA ASN A 475 35.58 -71.14 32.06
C ASN A 475 35.32 -72.10 33.24
N MET A 476 34.17 -72.79 33.26
CA MET A 476 33.77 -73.75 34.29
C MET A 476 33.98 -75.18 33.80
N THR A 477 35.22 -75.67 33.87
CA THR A 477 35.66 -76.97 33.29
C THR A 477 35.17 -78.22 34.04
N ASN A 478 34.57 -78.07 35.23
CA ASN A 478 34.23 -79.18 36.11
C ASN A 478 32.79 -79.70 35.93
N LEU A 479 32.04 -79.15 34.98
CA LEU A 479 30.66 -79.56 34.69
C LEU A 479 30.56 -80.26 33.33
N THR A 480 29.68 -81.25 33.23
CA THR A 480 29.35 -81.84 31.93
C THR A 480 28.53 -80.87 31.08
N PRO A 481 28.64 -80.90 29.74
CA PRO A 481 27.86 -80.02 28.86
C PRO A 481 26.34 -80.09 29.10
N ALA A 482 25.81 -81.26 29.45
CA ALA A 482 24.40 -81.45 29.74
C ALA A 482 23.94 -80.75 31.05
N GLN A 483 24.76 -80.79 32.11
CA GLN A 483 24.48 -80.09 33.37
C GLN A 483 24.52 -78.57 33.19
N LEU A 484 25.47 -78.07 32.40
CA LEU A 484 25.56 -76.66 32.04
C LEU A 484 24.33 -76.19 31.25
N GLU A 485 23.85 -76.99 30.30
CA GLU A 485 22.65 -76.70 29.51
C GLU A 485 21.38 -76.69 30.38
N GLU A 486 21.28 -77.59 31.35
CA GLU A 486 20.19 -77.64 32.33
C GLU A 486 20.17 -76.37 33.21
N PHE A 487 21.32 -75.96 33.73
CA PHE A 487 21.44 -74.73 34.54
C PHE A 487 21.17 -73.47 33.72
N GLU A 488 21.61 -73.43 32.46
CA GLU A 488 21.34 -72.33 31.54
C GLU A 488 19.85 -72.21 31.20
N HIS A 489 19.17 -73.34 30.96
CA HIS A 489 17.74 -73.38 30.71
C HIS A 489 16.94 -72.87 31.91
N ALA A 490 17.27 -73.36 33.12
CA ALA A 490 16.65 -72.90 34.36
C ALA A 490 16.86 -71.39 34.59
N PHE A 491 18.08 -70.88 34.40
CA PHE A 491 18.37 -69.46 34.56
C PHE A 491 17.57 -68.60 33.57
N ARG A 492 17.57 -68.95 32.28
CA ARG A 492 16.89 -68.16 31.24
C ARG A 492 15.39 -68.09 31.43
N HIS A 493 14.77 -69.17 31.92
CA HIS A 493 13.32 -69.21 32.12
C HIS A 493 12.83 -68.18 33.14
N PHE A 494 13.66 -67.83 34.13
CA PHE A 494 13.28 -66.93 35.22
C PHE A 494 14.04 -65.58 35.22
N ALA A 495 14.94 -65.35 34.26
CA ALA A 495 15.71 -64.11 34.14
C ALA A 495 14.86 -62.94 33.62
N THR A 496 15.19 -61.73 34.07
CA THR A 496 14.54 -60.50 33.59
C THR A 496 14.95 -60.15 32.16
N GLU A 497 13.98 -59.78 31.31
CA GLU A 497 14.22 -59.51 29.87
C GLU A 497 15.18 -58.33 29.60
N HIS A 498 15.27 -57.37 30.53
CA HIS A 498 16.02 -56.13 30.31
C HIS A 498 17.51 -56.25 30.66
N ASN A 499 17.86 -57.06 31.68
CA ASN A 499 19.23 -57.12 32.22
C ASN A 499 19.85 -58.53 32.24
N ASN A 500 19.08 -59.59 31.92
CA ASN A 500 19.54 -60.98 31.97
C ASN A 500 20.11 -61.38 33.36
N THR A 501 19.40 -60.95 34.39
CA THR A 501 19.71 -61.19 35.81
C THR A 501 18.51 -61.82 36.52
N LEU A 502 18.76 -62.54 37.60
CA LEU A 502 17.72 -63.13 38.45
C LEU A 502 17.48 -62.24 39.66
N SER A 503 16.22 -61.88 39.90
CA SER A 503 15.78 -61.40 41.21
C SER A 503 15.82 -62.53 42.24
N ILE A 504 15.63 -62.22 43.52
CA ILE A 504 15.54 -63.24 44.59
C ILE A 504 14.49 -64.30 44.24
N GLU A 505 13.30 -63.89 43.81
CA GLU A 505 12.21 -64.79 43.44
C GLU A 505 12.56 -65.65 42.21
N GLY A 506 13.18 -65.05 41.18
CA GLY A 506 13.63 -65.78 40.00
C GLY A 506 14.74 -66.78 40.31
N PHE A 507 15.63 -66.45 41.26
CA PHE A 507 16.69 -67.33 41.73
C PHE A 507 16.13 -68.55 42.47
N VAL A 508 15.15 -68.35 43.34
CA VAL A 508 14.45 -69.46 44.03
C VAL A 508 13.75 -70.35 43.03
N ALA A 509 13.03 -69.78 42.07
CA ALA A 509 12.31 -70.53 41.04
C ALA A 509 13.25 -71.33 40.13
N ALA A 510 14.38 -70.74 39.73
CA ALA A 510 15.41 -71.42 38.96
C ALA A 510 16.02 -72.60 39.73
N MET A 511 16.34 -72.42 41.02
CA MET A 511 16.85 -73.51 41.86
C MET A 511 15.83 -74.62 42.08
N ALA A 512 14.57 -74.28 42.32
CA ALA A 512 13.49 -75.25 42.46
C ALA A 512 13.28 -76.08 41.18
N SER A 513 13.44 -75.46 40.00
CA SER A 513 13.35 -76.16 38.71
C SER A 513 14.48 -77.17 38.48
N LEU A 514 15.62 -76.99 39.15
CA LEU A 514 16.77 -77.90 39.15
C LEU A 514 16.69 -78.94 40.30
N GLY A 515 15.56 -79.00 41.00
CA GLY A 515 15.31 -79.99 42.07
C GLY A 515 15.92 -79.65 43.42
N MET A 516 16.41 -78.42 43.63
CA MET A 516 16.94 -77.97 44.93
C MET A 516 15.90 -77.13 45.66
N PHE A 517 15.54 -77.54 46.88
CA PHE A 517 14.57 -76.83 47.72
C PHE A 517 15.27 -76.30 48.98
N PHE A 518 15.08 -75.00 49.26
CA PHE A 518 15.54 -74.35 50.47
C PHE A 518 14.33 -73.95 51.32
N HIS A 519 14.48 -73.93 52.65
CA HIS A 519 13.47 -73.35 53.53
C HIS A 519 13.46 -71.82 53.41
N GLU A 520 12.30 -71.18 53.57
CA GLU A 520 12.13 -69.71 53.41
C GLU A 520 13.13 -68.89 54.24
N GLU A 521 13.54 -69.39 55.41
CA GLU A 521 14.50 -68.74 56.31
C GLU A 521 15.96 -68.78 55.82
N GLU A 522 16.30 -69.67 54.87
CA GLU A 522 17.67 -69.89 54.39
C GLU A 522 17.97 -69.22 53.04
N ILE A 523 16.93 -68.77 52.32
CA ILE A 523 17.04 -68.22 50.95
C ILE A 523 17.75 -66.86 50.93
N GLU A 524 17.36 -65.92 51.79
CA GLU A 524 17.94 -64.56 51.79
C GLU A 524 19.45 -64.55 52.14
N PRO A 525 19.93 -65.29 53.17
CA PRO A 525 21.35 -65.37 53.47
C PRO A 525 22.17 -65.98 52.34
N VAL A 526 21.65 -67.02 51.68
CA VAL A 526 22.31 -67.71 50.56
C VAL A 526 22.39 -66.79 49.34
N PHE A 527 21.28 -66.16 48.96
CA PHE A 527 21.26 -65.21 47.84
C PHE A 527 22.21 -64.04 48.09
N ALA A 528 22.19 -63.44 49.29
CA ALA A 528 23.09 -62.34 49.64
C ALA A 528 24.58 -62.75 49.60
N LYS A 529 24.89 -64.00 49.94
CA LYS A 529 26.25 -64.56 49.85
C LYS A 529 26.69 -64.78 48.40
N VAL A 530 25.78 -65.22 47.52
CA VAL A 530 26.04 -65.46 46.10
C VAL A 530 26.19 -64.15 45.32
N THR A 531 25.33 -63.18 45.57
CA THR A 531 25.32 -61.90 44.84
C THR A 531 26.29 -60.86 45.41
N GLY A 532 26.82 -61.09 46.62
CA GLY A 532 27.65 -60.13 47.34
C GLY A 532 26.84 -58.92 47.82
N ARG A 533 25.61 -59.15 48.31
CA ARG A 533 24.60 -58.13 48.72
C ARG A 533 24.10 -57.23 47.57
N ARG A 534 24.08 -57.73 46.34
CA ARG A 534 23.37 -57.08 45.22
C ARG A 534 21.94 -57.61 45.14
N GLU A 535 21.02 -56.76 44.68
CA GLU A 535 19.59 -57.09 44.54
C GLU A 535 19.31 -58.12 43.43
N GLU A 536 20.28 -58.35 42.54
CA GLU A 536 20.15 -59.25 41.39
C GLU A 536 21.38 -60.17 41.26
N ALA A 537 21.14 -61.42 40.88
CA ALA A 537 22.16 -62.42 40.60
C ALA A 537 22.44 -62.49 39.08
N THR A 538 23.72 -62.40 38.72
CA THR A 538 24.17 -62.64 37.34
C THR A 538 24.26 -64.15 37.05
N PHE A 539 24.25 -64.52 35.76
CA PHE A 539 24.45 -65.90 35.34
C PHE A 539 25.75 -66.51 35.90
N GLU A 540 26.84 -65.73 35.94
CA GLU A 540 28.11 -66.17 36.50
C GLU A 540 28.02 -66.52 38.00
N GLN A 541 27.32 -65.69 38.77
CA GLN A 541 27.13 -65.94 40.20
C GLN A 541 26.23 -67.15 40.44
N PHE A 542 25.18 -67.30 39.64
CA PHE A 542 24.29 -68.46 39.67
C PHE A 542 25.04 -69.77 39.37
N ILE A 543 25.80 -69.83 38.27
CA ILE A 543 26.55 -71.04 37.89
C ILE A 543 27.65 -71.38 38.91
N ARG A 544 28.42 -70.39 39.41
CA ARG A 544 29.43 -70.64 40.45
C ARG A 544 28.81 -71.25 41.71
N PHE A 545 27.61 -70.81 42.07
CA PHE A 545 26.87 -71.38 43.19
C PHE A 545 26.40 -72.81 42.90
N MET A 546 25.85 -73.07 41.70
CA MET A 546 25.46 -74.42 41.28
C MET A 546 26.62 -75.42 41.34
N VAL A 547 27.78 -75.05 40.78
CA VAL A 547 29.01 -75.88 40.80
C VAL A 547 29.41 -76.23 42.23
N SER A 548 29.30 -75.27 43.16
CA SER A 548 29.71 -75.47 44.55
C SER A 548 28.84 -76.46 45.32
N ILE A 549 27.64 -76.74 44.84
CA ILE A 549 26.67 -77.66 45.47
C ILE A 549 26.71 -79.04 44.83
N THR A 550 27.16 -79.17 43.57
CA THR A 550 27.10 -80.43 42.80
C THR A 550 28.41 -81.25 42.76
N GLU A 551 29.55 -80.72 43.20
CA GLU A 551 30.81 -81.49 43.27
C GLU A 551 30.85 -82.43 44.52
N ASP A 552 30.24 -83.61 44.42
CA ASP A 552 30.54 -84.73 45.32
C ASP A 552 31.84 -85.44 44.88
N LYS A 553 32.86 -85.45 45.75
CA LYS A 553 34.18 -86.06 45.49
C LYS A 553 34.20 -87.53 45.93
N SER A 554 34.17 -88.50 45.01
CA SER A 554 34.47 -89.91 45.31
C SER A 554 35.98 -90.12 45.43
N THR A 555 36.50 -90.34 46.65
CA THR A 555 37.92 -90.60 46.89
C THR A 555 38.29 -92.07 46.62
N PRO A 556 39.56 -92.39 46.26
CA PRO A 556 39.98 -93.77 45.97
C PRO A 556 39.70 -94.74 47.13
N GLU A 557 39.87 -94.29 48.37
CA GLU A 557 39.63 -95.10 49.56
C GLU A 557 38.14 -95.46 49.72
N GLN A 558 37.22 -94.54 49.40
CA GLN A 558 35.77 -94.79 49.47
C GLN A 558 35.31 -95.75 48.38
N LEU A 559 35.93 -95.71 47.21
CA LEU A 559 35.65 -96.63 46.10
C LEU A 559 36.18 -98.04 46.38
N GLN A 560 37.36 -98.16 47.00
CA GLN A 560 37.87 -99.42 47.52
C GLN A 560 36.93 -100.02 48.58
N ASP A 561 36.47 -99.23 49.56
CA ASP A 561 35.52 -99.69 50.58
C ASP A 561 34.18 -100.15 49.97
N ALA A 562 33.70 -99.48 48.92
CA ALA A 562 32.49 -99.89 48.20
C ALA A 562 32.67 -101.25 47.51
N PHE A 563 33.80 -101.48 46.83
CA PHE A 563 34.11 -102.78 46.23
C PHE A 563 34.37 -103.87 47.27
N TRP A 564 35.01 -103.53 48.39
CA TRP A 564 35.22 -104.43 49.52
C TRP A 564 33.89 -104.93 50.11
N THR A 565 32.92 -104.03 50.23
CA THR A 565 31.58 -104.35 50.70
C THR A 565 30.84 -105.26 49.70
N ILE A 566 30.94 -104.96 48.40
CA ILE A 566 30.31 -105.78 47.34
C ILE A 566 30.93 -107.19 47.29
N ALA A 567 32.25 -107.29 47.45
CA ALA A 567 32.99 -108.55 47.42
C ALA A 567 32.79 -109.43 48.66
N GLY A 568 32.12 -108.92 49.70
CA GLY A 568 31.91 -109.63 50.96
C GLY A 568 33.22 -109.90 51.69
N GLU A 569 34.04 -108.85 51.86
CA GLU A 569 35.34 -108.88 52.54
C GLU A 569 36.42 -109.74 51.86
N LYS A 570 36.33 -109.86 50.52
CA LYS A 570 37.33 -110.57 49.71
C LYS A 570 38.17 -109.58 48.91
N PRO A 571 39.45 -109.87 48.66
CA PRO A 571 40.33 -109.01 47.85
C PRO A 571 40.04 -109.08 46.33
N TYR A 572 38.95 -109.73 45.93
CA TYR A 572 38.51 -109.84 44.53
C TYR A 572 36.98 -109.84 44.49
N VAL A 573 36.41 -109.35 43.39
CA VAL A 573 34.96 -109.33 43.15
C VAL A 573 34.60 -110.31 42.03
N THR A 574 33.50 -111.05 42.18
CA THR A 574 33.00 -111.94 41.12
C THR A 574 31.87 -111.28 40.35
N GLU A 575 31.58 -111.80 39.15
CA GLU A 575 30.40 -111.37 38.39
C GLU A 575 29.10 -111.59 39.18
N LEU A 576 29.05 -112.63 40.01
CA LEU A 576 27.88 -112.92 40.85
C LEU A 576 27.72 -111.85 41.93
N ASP A 577 28.81 -111.41 42.58
CA ASP A 577 28.78 -110.37 43.62
C ASP A 577 28.26 -109.04 43.05
N LEU A 578 28.73 -108.64 41.87
CA LEU A 578 28.24 -107.43 41.18
C LEU A 578 26.75 -107.52 40.81
N LYS A 579 26.29 -108.70 40.38
CA LYS A 579 24.86 -108.94 40.09
C LYS A 579 24.00 -108.89 41.35
N MET A 580 24.48 -109.43 42.46
CA MET A 580 23.74 -109.44 43.72
C MET A 580 23.58 -108.03 44.32
N CYS A 581 24.54 -107.13 44.08
CA CYS A 581 24.48 -105.73 44.49
C CYS A 581 23.77 -104.80 43.49
N MET A 582 22.99 -105.36 42.55
CA MET A 582 22.18 -104.61 41.58
C MET A 582 23.01 -103.69 40.65
N VAL A 583 24.27 -104.03 40.37
CA VAL A 583 25.05 -103.31 39.37
C VAL A 583 24.45 -103.58 37.98
N PRO A 584 24.19 -102.55 37.15
CA PRO A 584 23.59 -102.75 35.83
C PRO A 584 24.45 -103.63 34.92
N GLU A 585 23.82 -104.53 34.16
CA GLU A 585 24.51 -105.48 33.27
C GLU A 585 25.54 -104.84 32.30
N PRO A 586 25.30 -103.65 31.70
CA PRO A 586 26.31 -103.00 30.85
C PRO A 586 27.59 -102.61 31.59
N ALA A 587 27.45 -102.17 32.85
CA ALA A 587 28.59 -101.82 33.70
C ALA A 587 29.36 -103.08 34.11
N ILE A 588 28.66 -104.18 34.42
CA ILE A 588 29.29 -105.49 34.70
C ILE A 588 30.12 -105.95 33.49
N GLN A 589 29.58 -105.85 32.27
CA GLN A 589 30.32 -106.23 31.07
C GLN A 589 31.56 -105.37 30.84
N TYR A 590 31.48 -104.06 31.10
CA TYR A 590 32.62 -103.17 31.03
C TYR A 590 33.70 -103.55 32.06
N LEU A 591 33.32 -103.71 33.33
CA LEU A 591 34.24 -104.05 34.41
C LEU A 591 34.91 -105.41 34.19
N LYS A 592 34.20 -106.41 33.65
CA LYS A 592 34.81 -107.69 33.27
C LYS A 592 35.88 -107.58 32.19
N ARG A 593 35.74 -106.60 31.28
CA ARG A 593 36.72 -106.36 30.21
C ARG A 593 37.94 -105.61 30.73
N ASP A 594 37.72 -104.69 31.65
CA ASP A 594 38.69 -103.65 32.02
C ASP A 594 39.44 -103.98 33.33
N MET A 595 38.81 -104.71 34.27
CA MET A 595 39.46 -105.13 35.50
C MET A 595 40.48 -106.25 35.27
N PRO A 596 41.64 -106.23 35.96
CA PRO A 596 42.58 -107.34 35.98
C PRO A 596 41.92 -108.61 36.52
N ALA A 597 42.08 -109.72 35.81
CA ALA A 597 41.62 -111.02 36.30
C ALA A 597 42.58 -111.57 37.37
N SER A 598 42.02 -112.11 38.44
CA SER A 598 42.70 -112.86 39.51
C SER A 598 42.29 -114.34 39.47
N ALA A 599 42.95 -115.20 40.24
CA ALA A 599 42.72 -116.64 40.23
C ALA A 599 41.26 -117.03 40.54
N ASP A 600 40.57 -116.22 41.37
CA ASP A 600 39.22 -116.51 41.88
C ASP A 600 38.16 -115.46 41.44
N GLY A 601 38.52 -114.43 40.66
CA GLY A 601 37.61 -113.34 40.26
C GLY A 601 38.31 -112.16 39.57
N TYR A 602 37.86 -110.93 39.82
CA TYR A 602 38.46 -109.69 39.31
C TYR A 602 39.07 -108.86 40.44
N ASP A 603 40.30 -108.37 40.25
CA ASP A 603 41.04 -107.59 41.25
C ASP A 603 40.64 -106.11 41.17
N TYR A 604 39.69 -105.72 42.02
CA TYR A 604 39.24 -104.34 42.09
C TYR A 604 40.23 -103.42 42.80
N ASP A 605 41.09 -103.95 43.68
CA ASP A 605 42.05 -103.13 44.44
C ASP A 605 43.14 -102.60 43.51
N HIS A 606 43.69 -103.47 42.67
CA HIS A 606 44.63 -103.07 41.63
C HIS A 606 43.96 -102.17 40.56
N TYR A 607 42.70 -102.44 40.22
CA TYR A 607 41.95 -101.63 39.26
C TYR A 607 41.72 -100.20 39.76
N VAL A 608 41.30 -100.03 41.02
CA VAL A 608 41.08 -98.70 41.61
C VAL A 608 42.42 -97.94 41.71
N GLN A 609 43.49 -98.58 42.16
CA GLN A 609 44.81 -97.94 42.23
C GLN A 609 45.37 -97.51 40.86
N GLN A 610 44.97 -98.15 39.76
CA GLN A 610 45.38 -97.74 38.40
C GLN A 610 44.55 -96.57 37.84
N MET A 611 43.30 -96.42 38.29
CA MET A 611 42.39 -95.41 37.75
C MET A 611 42.55 -94.04 38.40
N PHE A 612 43.15 -93.99 39.59
CA PHE A 612 43.45 -92.75 40.32
C PHE A 612 44.96 -92.52 40.37
N ARG A 613 45.41 -91.26 40.21
CA ARG A 613 46.83 -90.86 40.21
C ARG A 613 47.28 -90.34 41.57
#